data_AF-A0A2T3YRP6-F1
#
_entry.id   AF-A0A2T3YRP6-F1
#
_cell.length_a   1.000
_cell.length_b   1.000
_cell.length_c   1.000
_cell.angle_alpha   90.00
_cell.angle_beta   90.00
_cell.angle_gamma   90.00
#
_symmetry.space_group_name_H-M   'P 1'
#
loop_
_entity.id
_entity.type
_entity.pdbx_description
1 polymer ?
#
loop_
_entity_poly.entity_id
_entity_poly.type
_entity_poly.pdbx_seq_one_letter_code
_entity_poly.pdbx_strand_id
1 'polypeptide(L)'
;MRTIVFALIGASLATSAASAAPNVPAYVIDYAPLVALDKNEVLFPADIGKQLLNTIPKVNFTKVGEPLHPLTLNNLNQLNKFGNASVFLTAKEDVTDLAKEPSWVHGVKPNAQGETVGAVSCTIILRSHPDNSSVVDAFYFYFFSLNNGGYVLGVPKNFHVSDWENSVIRFVNGKPTEIFFSQHE
;
A
#
# COMPACT_ATOMS: atom_id res chain seq x y z
N MET A 1 5.14 -10.79 -42.48
CA MET A 1 4.66 -11.67 -41.39
C MET A 1 5.49 -11.37 -40.15
N ARG A 2 4.93 -10.63 -39.19
CA ARG A 2 5.58 -10.37 -37.90
C ARG A 2 4.89 -11.23 -36.85
N THR A 3 5.60 -12.24 -36.39
CA THR A 3 5.21 -13.09 -35.27
C THR A 3 5.10 -12.22 -34.02
N ILE A 4 3.89 -12.09 -33.47
CA ILE A 4 3.67 -11.51 -32.15
C ILE A 4 3.71 -12.68 -31.16
N VAL A 5 4.72 -12.69 -30.31
CA VAL A 5 4.86 -13.64 -29.21
C VAL A 5 4.01 -13.12 -28.05
N PHE A 6 3.00 -13.90 -27.65
CA PHE A 6 2.32 -13.67 -26.37
C PHE A 6 3.25 -14.13 -25.25
N ALA A 7 3.78 -13.21 -24.47
CA ALA A 7 4.43 -13.53 -23.21
C ALA A 7 3.33 -13.83 -22.17
N LEU A 8 3.20 -15.10 -21.79
CA LEU A 8 2.40 -15.51 -20.65
C LEU A 8 3.14 -15.06 -19.39
N ILE A 9 2.69 -13.97 -18.75
CA ILE A 9 3.27 -13.48 -17.49
C ILE A 9 2.66 -14.33 -16.38
N GLY A 10 3.40 -15.33 -15.91
CA GLY A 10 3.04 -16.09 -14.72
C GLY A 10 3.32 -15.25 -13.47
N ALA A 11 2.30 -14.97 -12.68
CA ALA A 11 2.46 -14.40 -11.35
C ALA A 11 3.12 -15.45 -10.43
N SER A 12 4.35 -15.18 -9.97
CA SER A 12 4.98 -15.95 -8.91
C SER A 12 4.38 -15.51 -7.56
N LEU A 13 3.57 -16.37 -6.96
CA LEU A 13 3.11 -16.19 -5.59
C LEU A 13 4.25 -16.55 -4.64
N ALA A 14 4.90 -15.55 -4.05
CA ALA A 14 5.77 -15.75 -2.90
C ALA A 14 4.89 -16.23 -1.72
N THR A 15 4.92 -17.53 -1.45
CA THR A 15 4.23 -18.15 -0.31
C THR A 15 5.07 -18.00 0.95
N SER A 16 4.79 -16.98 1.77
CA SER A 16 5.19 -16.97 3.18
C SER A 16 4.00 -17.31 4.06
N ALA A 17 4.14 -18.37 4.86
CA ALA A 17 3.11 -18.94 5.71
C ALA A 17 2.46 -17.91 6.67
N ALA A 18 1.14 -17.76 6.56
CA ALA A 18 0.29 -17.15 7.58
C ALA A 18 -1.03 -17.94 7.66
N SER A 19 -1.50 -18.18 8.89
CA SER A 19 -2.67 -18.97 9.26
C SER A 19 -3.87 -18.73 8.32
N ALA A 20 -4.42 -19.82 7.76
CA ALA A 20 -5.66 -19.89 6.98
C ALA A 20 -6.16 -18.53 6.47
N ALA A 21 -5.45 -17.96 5.49
CA ALA A 21 -5.96 -16.81 4.76
C ALA A 21 -7.40 -17.16 4.34
N PRO A 22 -8.39 -16.27 4.56
CA PRO A 22 -9.72 -16.45 3.98
C PRO A 22 -9.52 -16.82 2.51
N ASN A 23 -10.18 -17.87 2.02
CA ASN A 23 -10.02 -18.32 0.65
C ASN A 23 -10.41 -17.19 -0.31
N VAL A 24 -9.41 -16.39 -0.72
CA VAL A 24 -9.57 -15.35 -1.74
C VAL A 24 -9.98 -16.10 -3.00
N PRO A 25 -11.17 -15.81 -3.58
CA PRO A 25 -11.60 -16.52 -4.78
C PRO A 25 -10.56 -16.40 -5.89
N ALA A 26 -10.26 -17.50 -6.60
CA ALA A 26 -9.18 -17.53 -7.58
C ALA A 26 -9.30 -16.41 -8.63
N TYR A 27 -10.52 -16.09 -9.07
CA TYR A 27 -10.77 -15.00 -10.03
C TYR A 27 -10.28 -13.63 -9.55
N VAL A 28 -10.20 -13.38 -8.24
CA VAL A 28 -9.64 -12.13 -7.69
C VAL A 28 -8.14 -12.06 -8.00
N ILE A 29 -7.43 -13.18 -7.88
CA ILE A 29 -5.99 -13.22 -8.19
C ILE A 29 -5.77 -13.25 -9.71
N ASP A 30 -6.55 -14.05 -10.43
CA ASP A 30 -6.40 -14.22 -11.90
C ASP A 30 -6.67 -12.92 -12.66
N TYR A 31 -7.58 -12.08 -12.16
CA TYR A 31 -7.92 -10.78 -12.75
C TYR A 31 -7.37 -9.61 -11.92
N ALA A 32 -6.39 -9.83 -11.04
CA ALA A 32 -5.75 -8.74 -10.33
C ALA A 32 -5.17 -7.72 -11.34
N PRO A 33 -5.27 -6.42 -11.05
CA PRO A 33 -4.80 -5.37 -11.96
C PRO A 33 -3.28 -5.41 -12.08
N LEU A 34 -2.77 -5.11 -13.28
CA LEU A 34 -1.35 -4.86 -13.49
C LEU A 34 -1.04 -3.43 -13.08
N VAL A 35 -0.06 -3.26 -12.18
CA VAL A 35 0.45 -1.96 -11.76
C VAL A 35 1.71 -1.63 -12.57
N ALA A 36 1.65 -0.56 -13.36
CA ALA A 36 2.79 -0.04 -14.09
C ALA A 36 3.30 1.23 -13.40
N LEU A 37 4.57 1.23 -13.01
CA LEU A 37 5.25 2.41 -12.45
C LEU A 37 5.99 3.16 -13.56
N ASP A 38 6.21 4.46 -13.37
CA ASP A 38 7.02 5.23 -14.32
C ASP A 38 8.44 4.65 -14.43
N LYS A 39 9.04 4.73 -15.61
CA LYS A 39 10.40 4.21 -15.82
C LYS A 39 11.45 4.94 -14.97
N ASN A 40 11.16 6.17 -14.55
CA ASN A 40 11.98 6.97 -13.66
C ASN A 40 11.44 6.98 -12.22
N GLU A 41 10.52 6.08 -11.87
CA GLU A 41 10.01 5.96 -10.52
C GLU A 41 11.17 5.74 -9.53
N VAL A 42 11.07 6.44 -8.40
CA VAL A 42 12.03 6.35 -7.28
C VAL A 42 11.33 6.04 -5.96
N LEU A 43 10.01 6.18 -5.89
CA LEU A 43 9.17 5.81 -4.76
C LEU A 43 8.38 4.55 -5.13
N PHE A 44 8.85 3.41 -4.65
CA PHE A 44 8.25 2.11 -4.91
C PHE A 44 7.28 1.70 -3.80
N PRO A 45 6.41 0.70 -4.04
CA PRO A 45 5.61 0.11 -2.98
C PRO A 45 6.49 -0.35 -1.81
N ALA A 46 6.06 -0.03 -0.59
CA ALA A 46 6.84 -0.16 0.63
C ALA A 46 6.22 -1.18 1.58
N ASP A 47 7.02 -1.70 2.51
CA ASP A 47 6.51 -2.62 3.53
C ASP A 47 5.72 -1.87 4.61
N ILE A 48 4.45 -2.25 4.78
CA ILE A 48 3.52 -1.61 5.72
C ILE A 48 4.03 -1.69 7.17
N GLY A 49 4.63 -2.82 7.56
CA GLY A 49 5.15 -3.04 8.91
C GLY A 49 6.42 -2.23 9.18
N LYS A 50 7.33 -2.13 8.20
CA LYS A 50 8.56 -1.34 8.31
C LYS A 50 8.28 0.15 8.50
N GLN A 51 7.14 0.66 8.02
CA GLN A 51 6.75 2.05 8.28
C GLN A 51 6.72 2.38 9.79
N LEU A 52 6.27 1.45 10.62
CA LEU A 52 6.19 1.64 12.06
C LEU A 52 7.56 1.74 12.74
N LEU A 53 8.59 1.17 12.11
CA LEU A 53 9.97 1.27 12.58
C LEU A 53 10.57 2.66 12.33
N ASN A 54 10.04 3.39 11.36
CA ASN A 54 10.57 4.70 10.95
C ASN A 54 9.69 5.87 11.41
N THR A 55 8.63 5.59 12.15
CA THR A 55 7.70 6.60 12.66
C THR A 55 7.60 6.58 14.18
N ILE A 56 7.18 7.70 14.74
CA ILE A 56 6.85 7.89 16.14
C ILE A 56 5.48 8.56 16.25
N PRO A 57 4.57 8.05 17.10
CA PRO A 57 3.26 8.65 17.27
C PRO A 57 3.40 9.99 18.01
N LYS A 58 2.72 11.02 17.53
CA LYS A 58 2.70 12.36 18.12
C LYS A 58 1.28 12.91 18.20
N VAL A 59 1.03 13.74 19.21
CA VAL A 59 -0.14 14.62 19.34
C VAL A 59 0.40 16.03 19.48
N ASN A 60 -0.09 16.98 18.68
CA ASN A 60 0.39 18.37 18.67
C ASN A 60 1.93 18.45 18.66
N PHE A 61 2.57 17.73 17.74
CA PHE A 61 4.02 17.64 17.56
C PHE A 61 4.82 17.08 18.74
N THR A 62 4.14 16.61 19.79
CA THR A 62 4.75 16.02 20.98
C THR A 62 4.59 14.51 20.97
N LYS A 63 5.66 13.77 21.24
CA LYS A 63 5.65 12.29 21.30
C LYS A 63 4.63 11.82 22.35
N VAL A 64 3.75 10.88 21.99
CA VAL A 64 2.76 10.32 22.93
C VAL A 64 3.35 9.14 23.70
N GLY A 65 3.72 9.40 24.95
CA GLY A 65 4.26 8.40 25.87
C GLY A 65 5.48 7.62 25.34
N GLU A 66 6.01 6.73 26.17
CA GLU A 66 6.78 5.60 25.67
C GLU A 66 5.80 4.44 25.53
N PRO A 67 5.58 3.86 24.33
CA PRO A 67 4.76 2.67 24.25
C PRO A 67 5.44 1.57 25.07
N LEU A 68 4.68 0.83 25.88
CA LEU A 68 5.21 -0.25 26.74
C LEU A 68 5.98 -1.32 25.93
N HIS A 69 5.71 -1.38 24.62
CA HIS A 69 6.34 -2.24 23.64
C HIS A 69 6.53 -1.50 22.31
N PRO A 70 7.45 -1.93 21.42
CA PRO A 70 7.52 -1.43 20.05
C PRO A 70 6.15 -1.51 19.36
N LEU A 71 5.82 -0.47 18.57
CA LEU A 71 4.61 -0.50 17.75
C LEU A 71 4.72 -1.56 16.67
N THR A 72 3.63 -2.28 16.45
CA THR A 72 3.45 -3.33 15.45
C THR A 72 2.06 -3.21 14.85
N LEU A 73 1.81 -3.83 13.70
CA LEU A 73 0.49 -3.83 13.07
C LEU A 73 -0.61 -4.42 13.99
N ASN A 74 -0.24 -5.26 14.96
CA ASN A 74 -1.16 -5.90 15.90
C ASN A 74 -1.52 -5.03 17.12
N ASN A 75 -0.86 -3.88 17.33
CA ASN A 75 -1.06 -3.07 18.52
C ASN A 75 -1.31 -1.58 18.25
N LEU A 76 -1.48 -1.17 16.98
CA LEU A 76 -1.75 0.24 16.61
C LEU A 76 -3.01 0.80 17.29
N ASN A 77 -4.02 -0.04 17.52
CA ASN A 77 -5.24 0.34 18.23
C ASN A 77 -4.99 0.86 19.66
N GLN A 78 -3.85 0.53 20.28
CA GLN A 78 -3.49 1.07 21.59
C GLN A 78 -3.26 2.58 21.58
N LEU A 79 -3.00 3.17 20.41
CA LEU A 79 -2.86 4.61 20.25
C LEU A 79 -4.17 5.36 20.48
N ASN A 80 -5.32 4.70 20.34
CA ASN A 80 -6.63 5.33 20.47
C ASN A 80 -6.85 5.98 21.85
N LYS A 81 -6.16 5.49 22.89
CA LYS A 81 -6.23 6.04 24.25
C LYS A 81 -5.61 7.44 24.41
N PHE A 82 -4.80 7.88 23.44
CA PHE A 82 -4.07 9.16 23.52
C PHE A 82 -4.73 10.30 22.75
N GLY A 83 -5.94 10.10 22.24
CA GLY A 83 -6.67 11.14 21.48
C GLY A 83 -7.32 10.64 20.20
N ASN A 84 -7.41 9.33 20.00
CA ASN A 84 -8.07 8.68 18.85
C ASN A 84 -7.65 9.30 17.51
N ALA A 85 -8.44 10.21 16.96
CA ALA A 85 -8.19 10.92 15.70
C ALA A 85 -7.06 11.97 15.76
N SER A 86 -6.46 12.24 16.91
CA SER A 86 -5.41 13.28 17.07
C SER A 86 -3.98 12.72 17.10
N VAL A 87 -3.82 11.40 16.95
CA VAL A 87 -2.50 10.76 16.96
C VAL A 87 -2.01 10.56 15.54
N PHE A 88 -0.83 11.11 15.23
CA PHE A 88 -0.21 11.01 13.91
C PHE A 88 1.11 10.25 13.98
N LEU A 89 1.29 9.26 13.11
CA LEU A 89 2.60 8.62 12.91
C LEU A 89 3.50 9.60 12.15
N THR A 90 4.50 10.14 12.85
CA THR A 90 5.42 11.15 12.32
C THR A 90 6.77 10.50 12.03
N ALA A 91 7.43 10.81 10.91
CA ALA A 91 8.78 10.31 10.62
C ALA A 91 9.76 10.64 11.75
N LYS A 92 10.67 9.70 12.04
CA LYS A 92 11.78 9.89 12.99
C LYS A 92 12.88 10.78 12.44
N GLU A 93 13.12 10.67 11.13
CA GLU A 93 14.14 11.39 10.38
C GLU A 93 13.50 12.49 9.51
N ASP A 94 14.31 13.45 9.08
CA ASP A 94 13.87 14.47 8.12
C ASP A 94 13.71 13.84 6.73
N VAL A 95 12.50 13.92 6.20
CA VAL A 95 12.13 13.42 4.87
C VAL A 95 11.94 14.55 3.86
N THR A 96 12.08 15.81 4.26
CA THR A 96 11.77 16.98 3.42
C THR A 96 12.93 17.41 2.51
N ASP A 97 14.16 17.02 2.84
CA ASP A 97 15.33 17.20 1.98
C ASP A 97 15.47 15.99 1.04
N LEU A 98 14.89 16.09 -0.17
CA LEU A 98 14.95 15.02 -1.18
C LEU A 98 16.38 14.58 -1.56
N ALA A 99 17.39 15.42 -1.34
CA ALA A 99 18.78 15.04 -1.60
C ALA A 99 19.39 14.18 -0.48
N LYS A 100 18.75 14.14 0.69
CA LYS A 100 19.22 13.45 1.90
C LYS A 100 18.14 12.59 2.56
N GLU A 101 17.02 12.36 1.88
CA GLU A 101 15.92 11.62 2.45
C GLU A 101 16.35 10.18 2.81
N PRO A 102 15.83 9.62 3.91
CA PRO A 102 16.27 8.33 4.39
C PRO A 102 15.77 7.23 3.48
N SER A 103 16.62 6.23 3.20
CA SER A 103 16.38 5.24 2.13
C SER A 103 15.05 4.46 2.23
N TRP A 104 14.46 4.39 3.43
CA TRP A 104 13.19 3.68 3.65
C TRP A 104 12.00 4.34 2.95
N VAL A 105 12.06 5.64 2.61
CA VAL A 105 10.96 6.34 1.92
C VAL A 105 10.76 5.85 0.49
N HIS A 106 11.81 5.28 -0.12
CA HIS A 106 11.80 4.78 -1.50
C HIS A 106 11.14 3.40 -1.67
N GLY A 107 10.74 2.74 -0.58
CA GLY A 107 10.13 1.42 -0.64
C GLY A 107 11.05 0.33 -1.20
N VAL A 108 10.46 -0.67 -1.85
CA VAL A 108 11.20 -1.80 -2.44
C VAL A 108 10.96 -1.85 -3.93
N LYS A 109 12.03 -1.64 -4.71
CA LYS A 109 11.97 -1.72 -6.17
C LYS A 109 11.56 -3.14 -6.60
N PRO A 110 10.52 -3.29 -7.45
CA PRO A 110 10.17 -4.58 -8.02
C PRO A 110 11.34 -5.21 -8.80
N ASN A 111 11.53 -6.52 -8.64
CA ASN A 111 12.50 -7.29 -9.43
C ASN A 111 11.99 -7.50 -10.88
N ALA A 112 12.73 -8.27 -11.69
CA ALA A 112 12.35 -8.56 -13.08
C ALA A 112 11.02 -9.34 -13.22
N GLN A 113 10.55 -9.95 -12.13
CA GLN A 113 9.27 -10.67 -12.03
C GLN A 113 8.14 -9.77 -11.49
N GLY A 114 8.43 -8.50 -11.16
CA GLY A 114 7.46 -7.58 -10.56
C GLY A 114 7.30 -7.72 -9.05
N GLU A 115 8.17 -8.47 -8.38
CA GLU A 115 8.04 -8.76 -6.94
C GLU A 115 8.79 -7.73 -6.09
N THR A 116 8.13 -7.23 -5.04
CA THR A 116 8.75 -6.44 -3.97
C THR A 116 9.34 -7.38 -2.91
N VAL A 117 10.49 -7.99 -3.23
CA VAL A 117 11.11 -9.06 -2.42
C VAL A 117 11.30 -8.64 -0.96
N GLY A 118 10.71 -9.41 -0.03
CA GLY A 118 10.85 -9.17 1.40
C GLY A 118 10.06 -7.96 1.93
N ALA A 119 9.03 -7.53 1.20
CA ALA A 119 8.08 -6.51 1.63
C ALA A 119 6.63 -7.03 1.55
N VAL A 120 5.83 -6.69 2.56
CA VAL A 120 4.36 -6.74 2.46
C VAL A 120 3.88 -5.35 2.05
N SER A 121 3.78 -5.13 0.74
CA SER A 121 3.49 -3.80 0.15
C SER A 121 2.09 -3.64 -0.43
N CYS A 122 1.27 -4.67 -0.32
CA CYS A 122 -0.09 -4.70 -0.84
C CYS A 122 -1.01 -5.44 0.12
N THR A 123 -2.28 -5.06 0.13
CA THR A 123 -3.34 -5.83 0.80
C THR A 123 -4.58 -5.89 -0.09
N ILE A 124 -5.29 -7.02 -0.04
CA ILE A 124 -6.56 -7.21 -0.75
C ILE A 124 -7.68 -7.24 0.28
N ILE A 125 -8.68 -6.37 0.09
CA ILE A 125 -9.90 -6.35 0.90
C ILE A 125 -11.07 -6.75 0.02
N LEU A 126 -11.82 -7.76 0.44
CA LEU A 126 -13.02 -8.22 -0.28
C LEU A 126 -14.27 -7.68 0.39
N ARG A 127 -15.18 -7.15 -0.42
CA ARG A 127 -16.52 -6.76 0.00
C ARG A 127 -17.56 -7.56 -0.77
N SER A 128 -18.17 -8.55 -0.10
CA SER A 128 -19.39 -9.19 -0.60
C SER A 128 -20.59 -8.26 -0.38
N HIS A 129 -21.50 -8.19 -1.33
CA HIS A 129 -22.72 -7.40 -1.20
C HIS A 129 -23.82 -8.20 -0.46
N PRO A 130 -24.41 -7.67 0.62
CA PRO A 130 -25.35 -8.42 1.46
C PRO A 130 -26.69 -8.70 0.76
N ASP A 131 -27.06 -7.86 -0.19
CA ASP A 131 -28.26 -7.93 -1.02
C ASP A 131 -28.04 -8.68 -2.33
N ASN A 132 -26.78 -8.90 -2.74
CA ASN A 132 -26.45 -9.63 -3.95
C ASN A 132 -25.12 -10.40 -3.81
N SER A 133 -25.20 -11.66 -3.41
CA SER A 133 -24.04 -12.53 -3.22
C SER A 133 -23.26 -12.84 -4.50
N SER A 134 -23.84 -12.56 -5.68
CA SER A 134 -23.12 -12.69 -6.95
C SER A 134 -22.12 -11.55 -7.19
N VAL A 135 -22.21 -10.46 -6.41
CA VAL A 135 -21.36 -9.28 -6.53
C VAL A 135 -20.30 -9.27 -5.44
N VAL A 136 -19.04 -9.13 -5.85
CA VAL A 136 -17.89 -8.95 -4.96
C VAL A 136 -17.07 -7.78 -5.46
N ASP A 137 -16.81 -6.80 -4.61
CA ASP A 137 -15.83 -5.75 -4.89
C ASP A 137 -14.50 -6.14 -4.23
N ALA A 138 -13.45 -6.26 -5.04
CA ALA A 138 -12.09 -6.51 -4.55
C ALA A 138 -11.29 -5.21 -4.62
N PHE A 139 -10.85 -4.75 -3.47
CA PHE A 139 -9.97 -3.59 -3.32
C PHE A 139 -8.54 -4.08 -3.26
N TYR A 140 -7.70 -3.62 -4.18
CA TYR A 140 -6.26 -3.87 -4.21
C TYR A 140 -5.58 -2.59 -3.74
N PHE A 141 -5.06 -2.61 -2.52
CA PHE A 141 -4.39 -1.47 -1.91
C PHE A 141 -2.87 -1.60 -2.05
N TYR A 142 -2.22 -0.49 -2.38
CA TYR A 142 -0.78 -0.38 -2.54
C TYR A 142 -0.26 0.63 -1.53
N PHE A 143 0.75 0.23 -0.76
CA PHE A 143 1.31 1.09 0.26
C PHE A 143 2.60 1.73 -0.23
N PHE A 144 2.73 3.04 -0.03
CA PHE A 144 3.96 3.80 -0.26
C PHE A 144 4.42 4.43 1.05
N SER A 145 5.73 4.49 1.29
CA SER A 145 6.26 5.06 2.54
C SER A 145 6.25 6.59 2.56
N LEU A 146 6.10 7.22 1.40
CA LEU A 146 6.07 8.66 1.21
C LEU A 146 5.20 8.99 -0.01
N ASN A 147 4.33 9.98 0.13
CA ASN A 147 3.81 10.74 -1.00
C ASN A 147 4.61 12.03 -1.09
N ASN A 148 5.44 12.15 -2.13
CA ASN A 148 6.14 13.41 -2.41
C ASN A 148 5.19 14.49 -2.98
N GLY A 149 3.98 14.07 -3.35
CA GLY A 149 2.99 14.90 -3.98
C GLY A 149 3.49 15.50 -5.29
N GLY A 150 3.00 16.69 -5.59
CA GLY A 150 3.51 17.53 -6.66
C GLY A 150 4.02 18.86 -6.11
N TYR A 151 4.71 19.62 -6.95
CA TYR A 151 5.10 20.99 -6.62
C TYR A 151 4.22 21.98 -7.38
N VAL A 152 3.57 22.88 -6.66
CA VAL A 152 2.92 24.05 -7.27
C VAL A 152 3.77 25.27 -6.94
N LEU A 153 4.39 25.88 -7.95
CA LEU A 153 5.31 27.01 -7.78
C LEU A 153 6.46 26.73 -6.78
N GLY A 154 6.94 25.48 -6.72
CA GLY A 154 8.01 25.06 -5.81
C GLY A 154 7.56 24.77 -4.38
N VAL A 155 6.26 24.87 -4.08
CA VAL A 155 5.69 24.48 -2.78
C VAL A 155 5.17 23.03 -2.88
N PRO A 156 5.60 22.10 -1.98
CA PRO A 156 5.05 20.76 -1.93
C PRO A 156 3.53 20.80 -1.64
N LYS A 157 2.71 20.27 -2.56
CA LYS A 157 1.28 20.00 -2.32
C LYS A 157 1.14 18.50 -2.05
N ASN A 158 0.38 18.15 -1.01
CA ASN A 158 0.12 16.76 -0.64
C ASN A 158 1.39 15.94 -0.31
N PHE A 159 2.41 16.60 0.23
CA PHE A 159 3.60 15.93 0.74
C PHE A 159 3.29 15.34 2.12
N HIS A 160 3.32 14.01 2.24
CA HIS A 160 3.09 13.35 3.52
C HIS A 160 3.76 11.98 3.64
N VAL A 161 4.07 11.62 4.89
CA VAL A 161 4.64 10.32 5.25
C VAL A 161 3.56 9.25 5.18
N SER A 162 3.85 8.17 4.48
CA SER A 162 2.94 7.08 4.14
C SER A 162 1.82 7.49 3.19
N ASP A 163 1.48 6.60 2.27
CA ASP A 163 0.30 6.74 1.44
C ASP A 163 -0.31 5.39 1.08
N TRP A 164 -1.62 5.40 0.83
CA TRP A 164 -2.40 4.26 0.41
C TRP A 164 -3.14 4.58 -0.87
N GLU A 165 -2.66 4.03 -1.97
CA GLU A 165 -3.39 4.03 -3.23
C GLU A 165 -4.19 2.75 -3.39
N ASN A 166 -5.24 2.76 -4.21
CA ASN A 166 -5.97 1.54 -4.51
C ASN A 166 -6.65 1.55 -5.87
N SER A 167 -6.91 0.34 -6.35
CA SER A 167 -7.85 0.08 -7.43
C SER A 167 -8.90 -0.91 -6.96
N VAL A 168 -10.12 -0.77 -7.45
CA VAL A 168 -11.23 -1.67 -7.13
C VAL A 168 -11.68 -2.34 -8.40
N ILE A 169 -11.84 -3.66 -8.37
CA ILE A 169 -12.51 -4.41 -9.43
C ILE A 169 -13.80 -4.97 -8.88
N ARG A 170 -14.91 -4.66 -9.54
CA ARG A 170 -16.19 -5.32 -9.29
C ARG A 170 -16.26 -6.60 -10.10
N PHE A 171 -16.63 -7.68 -9.41
CA PHE A 171 -16.94 -8.96 -10.01
C PHE A 171 -18.43 -9.25 -9.91
N VAL A 172 -19.03 -9.70 -11.02
CA VAL A 172 -20.39 -10.25 -11.05
C VAL A 172 -20.31 -11.69 -11.52
N ASN A 173 -20.75 -12.63 -10.67
CA ASN A 173 -20.59 -14.06 -10.88
C ASN A 173 -19.13 -14.47 -11.19
N GLY A 174 -18.17 -13.85 -10.47
CA GLY A 174 -16.74 -14.12 -10.63
C GLY A 174 -16.10 -13.56 -11.92
N LYS A 175 -16.81 -12.74 -12.69
CA LYS A 175 -16.27 -12.07 -13.89
C LYS A 175 -16.09 -10.58 -13.63
N PRO A 176 -14.95 -9.97 -13.99
CA PRO A 176 -14.75 -8.54 -13.81
C PRO A 176 -15.70 -7.74 -14.70
N THR A 177 -16.37 -6.73 -14.15
CA THR A 177 -17.33 -5.90 -14.89
C THR A 177 -16.99 -4.42 -14.86
N GLU A 178 -16.37 -3.94 -13.78
CA GLU A 178 -16.05 -2.52 -13.58
C GLU A 178 -14.69 -2.39 -12.88
N ILE A 179 -13.98 -1.29 -13.15
CA ILE A 179 -12.76 -0.91 -12.47
C ILE A 179 -12.87 0.54 -11.99
N PHE A 180 -12.41 0.79 -10.77
CA PHE A 180 -12.34 2.11 -10.14
C PHE A 180 -10.91 2.35 -9.67
N PHE A 181 -10.46 3.60 -9.73
CA PHE A 181 -9.12 4.02 -9.30
C PHE A 181 -9.24 5.07 -8.20
N SER A 182 -8.38 4.99 -7.18
CA SER A 182 -8.23 6.10 -6.24
C SER A 182 -7.68 7.32 -6.96
N GLN A 183 -8.22 8.48 -6.61
CA GLN A 183 -7.69 9.77 -7.02
C GLN A 183 -8.00 10.79 -5.93
N HIS A 184 -6.96 11.48 -5.46
CA HIS A 184 -7.08 12.61 -4.55
C HIS A 184 -7.39 13.91 -5.31
N GLU A 185 -8.00 14.90 -4.64
CA GLU A 185 -8.36 16.22 -5.19
C GLU A 185 -7.19 17.25 -5.25
#